data_AF-A0AAJ5W2L1-F1
#
_entry.id   AF-A0AAJ5W2L1-F1
#
_cell.length_a   1.000
_cell.length_b   1.000
_cell.length_c   1.000
_cell.angle_alpha   90.00
_cell.angle_beta   90.00
_cell.angle_gamma   90.00
#
_symmetry.space_group_name_H-M   'P 1'
#
loop_
_entity.id
_entity.type
_entity.pdbx_description
1 polymer ?
#
loop_
_entity_poly.entity_id
_entity_poly.type
_entity_poly.pdbx_seq_one_letter_code
_entity_poly.pdbx_strand_id
1 'polypeptide(L)'
;MRTIRNIVQAEKARREENGDEGFSLIELIVVVVILGILAAVAIPVFLGLQGQAEQTAQDSVAANAASQAAASIADGDTVVVADFANLADGGTYTFAIADGGSLDDFCVTVTGPGDAASTSGPGC
;
A
#
# COMPACT_ATOMS: atom_id res chain seq x y z
N MET A 1 54.61 -25.47 37.60
CA MET A 1 53.13 -25.62 37.67
C MET A 1 52.37 -24.42 38.25
N ARG A 2 53.01 -23.42 38.89
CA ARG A 2 52.32 -22.23 39.42
C ARG A 2 51.92 -21.21 38.34
N THR A 3 52.71 -21.08 37.27
CA THR A 3 52.49 -20.09 36.21
C THR A 3 51.17 -20.29 35.44
N ILE A 4 50.76 -21.54 35.19
CA ILE A 4 49.52 -21.84 34.46
C ILE A 4 48.28 -21.45 35.29
N ARG A 5 48.30 -21.63 36.62
CA ARG A 5 47.17 -21.23 37.48
C ARG A 5 46.93 -19.72 37.48
N ASN A 6 47.99 -18.93 37.43
CA ASN A 6 47.88 -17.46 37.43
C ASN A 6 47.29 -16.93 36.11
N ILE A 7 47.60 -17.57 34.97
CA ILE A 7 47.06 -17.17 33.66
C ILE A 7 45.56 -17.52 33.56
N VAL A 8 45.17 -18.71 34.02
CA VAL A 8 43.76 -19.14 34.00
C VAL A 8 42.89 -18.28 34.93
N GLN A 9 43.41 -17.89 36.10
CA GLN A 9 42.69 -16.99 37.01
C GLN A 9 42.53 -15.58 36.43
N ALA A 10 43.52 -15.08 35.68
CA ALA A 10 43.44 -13.79 35.01
C ALA A 10 42.42 -13.77 33.86
N GLU A 11 42.28 -14.87 33.09
CA GLU A 11 41.24 -14.96 32.06
C GLU A 11 39.83 -15.08 32.65
N LYS A 12 39.66 -15.82 33.74
CA LYS A 12 38.36 -15.93 34.40
C LYS A 12 37.89 -14.58 34.95
N ALA A 13 38.80 -13.83 35.58
CA ALA A 13 38.53 -12.47 36.04
C ALA A 13 38.16 -11.52 34.88
N ARG A 14 38.83 -11.64 33.72
CA ARG A 14 38.49 -10.85 32.51
C ARG A 14 37.11 -11.18 31.92
N ARG A 15 36.67 -12.44 31.98
CA ARG A 15 35.31 -12.83 31.52
C ARG A 15 34.21 -12.31 32.44
N GLU A 16 34.48 -12.26 33.75
CA GLU A 16 33.57 -11.67 34.74
C GLU A 16 33.54 -10.13 34.65
N GLU A 17 34.66 -9.49 34.30
CA GLU A 17 34.76 -8.03 34.08
C GLU A 17 34.12 -7.57 32.76
N ASN A 18 34.15 -8.43 31.73
CA ASN A 18 33.56 -8.13 30.42
C ASN A 18 32.08 -8.50 30.29
N GLY A 19 31.43 -8.97 31.36
CA GLY A 19 29.96 -9.14 31.42
C GLY A 19 29.36 -9.73 30.15
N ASP A 20 29.69 -10.98 29.82
CA ASP A 20 29.00 -11.71 28.74
C ASP A 20 27.56 -12.02 29.21
N GLU A 21 26.73 -10.99 29.27
CA GLU A 21 25.31 -11.03 29.59
C GLU A 21 24.58 -11.55 28.34
N GLY A 22 24.33 -12.86 28.31
CA GLY A 22 23.49 -13.47 27.28
C GLY A 22 22.06 -12.91 27.36
N PHE A 23 21.43 -12.72 26.20
CA PHE A 23 20.03 -12.26 26.10
C PHE A 23 19.12 -13.21 26.89
N SER A 24 18.33 -12.67 27.83
CA SER A 24 17.44 -13.50 28.64
C SER A 24 16.25 -13.99 27.82
N LEU A 25 15.82 -15.24 28.05
CA LEU A 25 14.63 -15.78 27.41
C LEU A 25 13.38 -14.93 27.74
N ILE A 26 13.35 -14.32 28.94
CA ILE A 26 12.26 -13.43 29.35
C ILE A 26 12.25 -12.10 28.59
N GLU A 27 13.43 -11.58 28.22
CA GLU A 27 13.53 -10.36 27.40
C GLU A 27 12.97 -10.59 26.01
N LEU A 28 13.25 -11.76 25.42
CA LEU A 28 12.68 -12.08 24.11
C LEU A 28 11.17 -12.29 24.19
N ILE A 29 10.68 -12.92 25.26
CA ILE A 29 9.24 -13.13 25.49
C ILE A 29 8.51 -11.80 25.64
N VAL A 30 9.01 -10.86 26.45
CA VAL A 30 8.31 -9.58 26.67
C VAL A 30 8.23 -8.77 25.39
N VAL A 31 9.27 -8.83 24.54
CA VAL A 31 9.30 -8.14 23.25
C VAL A 31 8.24 -8.69 22.31
N VAL A 32 8.13 -10.02 22.14
CA VAL A 32 7.11 -10.59 21.24
C VAL A 32 5.69 -10.38 21.76
N VAL A 33 5.50 -10.30 23.08
CA VAL A 33 4.20 -9.94 23.68
C VAL A 33 3.81 -8.51 23.31
N ILE A 34 4.74 -7.56 23.46
CA ILE A 34 4.48 -6.16 23.10
C ILE A 34 4.26 -6.03 21.59
N LEU A 35 5.09 -6.67 20.76
CA LEU A 35 4.90 -6.70 19.30
C LEU A 35 3.56 -7.32 18.91
N GLY A 36 3.11 -8.36 19.61
CA GLY A 36 1.80 -8.97 19.42
C GLY A 36 0.64 -8.00 19.67
N ILE A 37 0.71 -7.22 20.75
CA ILE A 37 -0.30 -6.20 21.07
C ILE A 37 -0.31 -5.08 20.00
N LEU A 38 0.87 -4.61 19.60
CA LEU A 38 1.00 -3.59 18.56
C LEU A 38 0.46 -4.09 17.22
N ALA A 39 0.80 -5.31 16.81
CA ALA A 39 0.33 -5.91 15.58
C ALA A 39 -1.20 -6.07 15.56
N ALA A 40 -1.80 -6.47 16.68
CA ALA A 40 -3.26 -6.65 16.79
C ALA A 40 -4.04 -5.36 16.48
N VAL A 41 -3.51 -4.18 16.83
CA VAL A 41 -4.14 -2.89 16.53
C VAL A 41 -3.66 -2.32 15.18
N ALA A 42 -2.39 -2.49 14.84
CA ALA A 42 -1.81 -1.90 13.64
C ALA A 42 -2.33 -2.54 12.35
N ILE A 43 -2.51 -3.86 12.31
CA ILE A 43 -2.96 -4.59 11.11
C ILE A 43 -4.33 -4.10 10.60
N PRO A 44 -5.41 -4.05 11.40
CA PRO A 44 -6.71 -3.62 10.90
C PRO A 44 -6.72 -2.16 10.45
N VAL A 45 -5.99 -1.28 11.14
CA VAL A 45 -5.85 0.13 10.76
C VAL A 45 -5.12 0.26 9.42
N PHE A 46 -4.02 -0.49 9.25
CA PHE A 46 -3.25 -0.48 8.00
C PHE A 46 -4.07 -0.99 6.82
N LEU A 47 -4.83 -2.08 6.99
CA LEU A 47 -5.70 -2.61 5.94
C LEU A 47 -6.81 -1.62 5.54
N GLY A 48 -7.41 -0.93 6.51
CA GLY A 48 -8.39 0.11 6.22
C GLY A 48 -7.80 1.30 5.46
N LEU A 49 -6.60 1.76 5.87
CA LEU A 49 -5.89 2.82 5.17
C LEU A 49 -5.51 2.44 3.74
N GLN A 50 -5.07 1.20 3.53
CA GLN A 50 -4.74 0.69 2.19
C GLN A 50 -5.98 0.68 1.28
N GLY A 51 -7.11 0.13 1.74
CA GLY A 51 -8.35 0.15 0.97
C GLY A 51 -8.86 1.56 0.67
N GLN A 52 -8.73 2.50 1.61
CA GLN A 52 -9.11 3.89 1.37
C GLN A 52 -8.20 4.59 0.35
N ALA A 53 -6.90 4.27 0.37
CA ALA A 53 -5.93 4.77 -0.61
C ALA A 53 -6.22 4.21 -2.01
N GLU A 54 -6.57 2.92 -2.11
CA GLU A 54 -6.96 2.28 -3.37
C GLU A 54 -8.23 2.92 -3.96
N GLN A 55 -9.26 3.16 -3.14
CA GLN A 55 -10.47 3.85 -3.59
C GLN A 55 -10.18 5.27 -4.05
N THR A 56 -9.39 6.03 -3.29
CA THR A 56 -9.01 7.41 -3.66
C THR A 56 -8.21 7.44 -4.98
N ALA A 57 -7.34 6.46 -5.19
CA ALA A 57 -6.60 6.32 -6.43
C ALA A 57 -7.53 6.01 -7.61
N GLN A 58 -8.48 5.09 -7.44
CA GLN A 58 -9.51 4.78 -8.44
C GLN A 58 -10.34 6.02 -8.80
N ASP A 59 -10.82 6.75 -7.80
CA ASP A 59 -11.60 7.98 -8.02
C ASP A 59 -10.79 9.03 -8.78
N SER A 60 -9.49 9.13 -8.49
CA SER A 60 -8.58 10.00 -9.23
C SER A 60 -8.43 9.55 -10.69
N VAL A 61 -8.32 8.25 -10.95
CA VAL A 61 -8.27 7.70 -12.31
C VAL A 61 -9.56 7.97 -13.06
N ALA A 62 -10.73 7.79 -12.42
CA ALA A 62 -12.03 8.09 -13.00
C ALA A 62 -12.16 9.58 -13.38
N ALA A 63 -11.77 10.49 -12.48
CA ALA A 63 -11.78 11.93 -12.77
C ALA A 63 -10.86 12.33 -13.93
N ASN A 64 -9.66 11.72 -14.02
CA ASN A 64 -8.74 11.93 -15.13
C ASN A 64 -9.28 11.36 -16.44
N ALA A 65 -9.97 10.22 -16.39
CA ALA A 65 -10.60 9.62 -17.56
C ALA A 65 -11.77 10.49 -18.05
N ALA A 66 -12.61 11.00 -17.14
CA ALA A 66 -13.67 11.94 -17.48
C ALA A 66 -13.14 13.25 -18.07
N SER A 67 -12.02 13.76 -17.56
CA SER A 67 -11.38 14.97 -18.10
C SER A 67 -10.84 14.74 -19.52
N GLN A 68 -10.25 13.57 -19.79
CA GLN A 68 -9.82 13.19 -21.13
C GLN A 68 -11.02 12.99 -22.07
N ALA A 69 -12.08 12.34 -21.60
CA ALA A 69 -13.32 12.17 -22.35
C ALA A 69 -13.90 13.53 -22.76
N ALA A 70 -14.02 14.47 -21.82
CA ALA A 70 -14.50 15.82 -22.11
C ALA A 70 -13.64 16.55 -23.14
N ALA A 71 -12.31 16.39 -23.09
CA ALA A 71 -11.42 16.95 -24.10
C ALA A 71 -11.66 16.36 -25.50
N SER A 72 -11.77 15.04 -25.61
CA SER A 72 -12.07 14.36 -26.88
C SER A 72 -13.42 14.78 -27.46
N ILE A 73 -14.46 14.88 -26.61
CA ILE A 73 -15.79 15.34 -27.06
C ILE A 73 -15.75 16.80 -27.51
N ALA A 74 -15.00 17.66 -26.81
CA ALA A 74 -14.84 19.06 -27.20
C ALA A 74 -14.13 19.23 -28.55
N ASP A 75 -13.23 18.31 -28.90
CA ASP A 75 -12.58 18.25 -30.21
C ASP A 75 -13.50 17.64 -31.30
N GLY A 76 -14.67 17.13 -30.93
CA GLY A 76 -15.68 16.56 -31.82
C GLY A 76 -15.52 15.05 -32.04
N ASP A 77 -14.64 14.39 -31.29
CA ASP A 77 -14.42 12.95 -31.36
C ASP A 77 -15.43 12.19 -30.49
N THR A 78 -15.72 10.95 -30.89
CA THR A 78 -16.49 10.02 -30.06
C THR A 78 -15.54 9.32 -29.09
N VAL A 79 -15.82 9.39 -27.80
CA VAL A 79 -14.96 8.76 -26.79
C VAL A 79 -15.10 7.25 -26.85
N VAL A 80 -13.95 6.57 -26.88
CA VAL A 80 -13.86 5.11 -26.82
C VAL A 80 -12.95 4.69 -25.69
N VAL A 81 -13.12 3.46 -25.20
CA VAL A 81 -12.31 2.91 -24.10
C VAL A 81 -10.80 2.94 -24.40
N ALA A 82 -10.41 2.89 -25.68
CA ALA A 82 -9.01 2.96 -26.10
C ALA A 82 -8.34 4.31 -25.76
N ASP A 83 -9.12 5.39 -25.61
CA ASP A 83 -8.60 6.72 -25.28
C ASP A 83 -8.00 6.76 -23.86
N PHE A 84 -8.42 5.84 -22.98
CA PHE A 84 -7.94 5.74 -21.61
C PHE A 84 -6.82 4.72 -21.42
N ALA A 85 -6.21 4.20 -22.49
CA ALA A 85 -5.15 3.18 -22.40
C ALA A 85 -3.97 3.65 -21.52
N ASN A 86 -3.66 4.95 -21.53
CA ASN A 86 -2.60 5.53 -20.71
C ASN A 86 -2.92 5.54 -19.20
N LEU A 87 -4.18 5.36 -18.82
CA LEU A 87 -4.66 5.33 -17.44
C LEU A 87 -4.83 3.92 -16.88
N ALA A 88 -4.70 2.88 -17.70
CA ALA A 88 -5.01 1.51 -17.32
C ALA A 88 -4.01 0.87 -16.33
N ASP A 89 -2.93 1.57 -15.98
CA ASP A 89 -1.90 1.14 -15.01
C ASP A 89 -1.54 -0.35 -15.12
N GLY A 90 -1.00 -0.75 -16.29
CA GLY A 90 -0.62 -2.14 -16.55
C GLY A 90 -1.78 -3.13 -16.68
N GLY A 91 -3.02 -2.66 -16.82
CA GLY A 91 -4.24 -3.48 -16.90
C GLY A 91 -4.97 -3.65 -15.57
N THR A 92 -4.53 -2.94 -14.52
CA THR A 92 -5.15 -2.93 -13.19
C THR A 92 -6.54 -2.29 -13.20
N TYR A 93 -6.75 -1.30 -14.08
CA TYR A 93 -8.03 -0.62 -14.26
C TYR A 93 -8.66 -0.98 -15.60
N THR A 94 -9.96 -1.26 -15.56
CA THR A 94 -10.79 -1.41 -16.76
C THR A 94 -11.77 -0.24 -16.85
N PHE A 95 -12.12 0.13 -18.07
CA PHE A 95 -12.96 1.31 -18.33
C PHE A 95 -14.21 0.93 -19.11
N ALA A 96 -15.31 1.57 -18.76
CA ALA A 96 -16.54 1.57 -19.54
C ALA A 96 -17.02 3.01 -19.72
N ILE A 97 -17.74 3.26 -20.80
CA ILE A 97 -18.30 4.57 -21.11
C ILE A 97 -19.79 4.37 -21.32
N ALA A 98 -20.60 5.12 -20.59
CA ALA A 98 -22.00 5.36 -20.93
C ALA A 98 -22.10 6.73 -21.61
N ASP A 99 -22.87 6.78 -22.68
CA ASP A 99 -23.27 8.02 -23.36
C ASP A 99 -22.08 8.95 -23.74
N GLY A 100 -21.03 8.43 -24.37
CA GLY A 100 -19.82 9.19 -24.74
C GLY A 100 -19.94 10.20 -25.89
N GLY A 101 -21.13 10.76 -26.12
CA GLY A 101 -21.46 11.54 -27.33
C GLY A 101 -21.63 13.04 -27.14
N SER A 102 -21.69 13.54 -25.90
CA SER A 102 -21.93 14.97 -25.63
C SER A 102 -21.25 15.43 -24.34
N LEU A 103 -20.94 16.73 -24.23
CA LEU A 103 -20.32 17.30 -23.03
C LEU A 103 -21.27 17.35 -21.83
N ASP A 104 -22.57 17.33 -22.07
CA ASP A 104 -23.59 17.46 -21.03
C ASP A 104 -24.03 16.10 -20.46
N ASP A 105 -23.78 15.03 -21.20
CA ASP A 105 -24.22 13.68 -20.86
C ASP A 105 -23.16 12.70 -21.35
N PHE A 106 -22.24 12.34 -20.45
CA PHE A 106 -21.28 11.24 -20.58
C PHE A 106 -20.91 10.73 -19.18
N CYS A 107 -20.62 9.43 -19.08
CA CYS A 107 -20.17 8.83 -17.82
C CYS A 107 -19.06 7.82 -18.06
N VAL A 108 -17.90 8.03 -17.44
CA VAL A 108 -16.78 7.08 -17.46
C VAL A 108 -16.79 6.26 -16.17
N THR A 109 -16.84 4.95 -16.30
CA THR A 109 -16.73 4.01 -15.18
C THR A 109 -15.35 3.37 -15.21
N VAL A 110 -14.64 3.42 -14.09
CA VAL A 110 -13.36 2.74 -13.85
C VAL A 110 -13.61 1.62 -12.86
N THR A 111 -13.29 0.39 -13.23
CA THR A 111 -13.33 -0.77 -12.33
C THR A 111 -11.90 -1.20 -12.04
N GLY A 112 -11.53 -1.15 -10.76
CA GLY A 112 -10.22 -1.58 -10.30
C GLY A 112 -10.22 -2.95 -9.60
N PRO A 113 -9.12 -3.32 -8.95
CA PRO A 113 -9.03 -4.60 -8.26
C PRO A 113 -10.09 -4.72 -7.16
N GLY A 114 -10.69 -5.91 -7.05
CA GLY A 114 -11.78 -6.18 -6.09
C GLY A 114 -13.18 -5.78 -6.59
N ASP A 115 -13.33 -5.52 -7.90
CA ASP A 115 -14.60 -5.17 -8.56
C ASP A 115 -15.24 -3.88 -8.03
N ALA A 116 -14.46 -3.03 -7.35
CA ALA A 116 -14.87 -1.69 -6.96
C ALA A 116 -14.92 -0.80 -8.21
N ALA A 117 -16.04 -0.11 -8.40
CA ALA A 117 -16.27 0.79 -9.50
C ALA A 117 -16.31 2.24 -9.02
N SER A 118 -15.63 3.12 -9.74
CA SER A 118 -15.72 4.57 -9.58
C SER A 118 -16.18 5.20 -10.89
N THR A 119 -17.12 6.13 -10.81
CA THR A 119 -17.73 6.78 -11.98
C THR A 119 -17.46 8.27 -11.95
N SER A 120 -17.17 8.85 -13.12
CA SER A 120 -16.98 10.29 -13.26
C SER A 120 -17.46 10.78 -14.63
N GLY A 121 -18.12 11.93 -14.63
CA GLY A 121 -18.74 12.55 -15.80
C GLY A 121 -20.08 13.20 -15.42
N PRO A 122 -20.61 14.11 -16.26
CA PRO A 122 -21.88 14.80 -16.02
C PRO A 122 -23.12 13.91 -16.19
N GLY A 123 -22.99 12.75 -16.82
CA GLY A 123 -24.03 11.71 -16.91
C GLY A 123 -23.98 10.66 -15.78
N CYS A 124 -23.05 10.83 -14.83
CA CYS A 124 -23.02 10.15 -13.53
C CYS A 124 -23.38 11.17 -12.42
#